data_AF-A0A956N6W3-F1
#
_entry.id   AF-A0A956N6W3-F1
#
_cell.length_a   1.000
_cell.length_b   1.000
_cell.length_c   1.000
_cell.angle_alpha   90.00
_cell.angle_beta   90.00
_cell.angle_gamma   90.00
#
_symmetry.space_group_name_H-M   'P 1'
#
loop_
_entity.id
_entity.type
_entity.pdbx_description
1 polymer ?
#
loop_
_entity_poly.entity_id
_entity_poly.type
_entity_poly.pdbx_seq_one_letter_code
_entity_poly.pdbx_strand_id
1 'polypeptide(L)' 'MFEGIAAELPEEQVDVLAQAAGVRIERIVSRGHGSPEGFWYDQPEDEWVCLLAGRATLTFEDGEALALAA' A
#
# COMPACT_ATOMS: atom_id res chain seq x y z
N MET A 1 -5.39 -14.10 -0.75
CA MET A 1 -4.94 -12.75 -1.18
C MET A 1 -5.84 -12.11 -2.23
N PHE A 2 -6.25 -12.82 -3.29
CA PHE A 2 -6.99 -12.22 -4.43
C PHE A 2 -8.52 -12.33 -4.40
N GLU A 3 -9.08 -12.88 -3.32
CA GLU A 3 -10.53 -13.03 -3.15
C GLU A 3 -11.15 -11.78 -2.50
N GLY A 4 -12.44 -11.56 -2.72
CA GLY A 4 -13.18 -10.46 -2.08
C GLY A 4 -12.75 -9.06 -2.53
N ILE A 5 -12.15 -8.95 -3.72
CA ILE A 5 -11.81 -7.66 -4.34
C ILE A 5 -13.07 -7.08 -4.98
N ALA A 6 -13.46 -5.88 -4.56
CA ALA A 6 -14.59 -5.20 -5.15
C ALA A 6 -14.37 -4.87 -6.64
N ALA A 7 -15.46 -4.89 -7.41
CA ALA A 7 -15.42 -4.51 -8.82
C ALA A 7 -15.05 -3.03 -8.98
N GLU A 8 -15.68 -2.18 -8.16
CA GLU A 8 -15.41 -0.74 -8.06
C GLU A 8 -14.69 -0.44 -6.74
N LEU A 9 -13.63 0.36 -6.82
CA LEU A 9 -12.83 0.80 -5.68
C LEU A 9 -12.57 2.30 -5.82
N PRO A 10 -13.47 3.17 -5.32
CA PRO A 10 -13.27 4.62 -5.40
C PRO A 10 -12.06 5.08 -4.57
N GLU A 11 -11.73 4.34 -3.52
CA GLU A 11 -10.53 4.47 -2.70
C GLU A 11 -9.84 3.10 -2.58
N GLU A 12 -8.63 3.09 -2.04
CA GLU A 12 -7.92 1.84 -1.77
C GLU A 12 -8.71 0.99 -0.75
N GLN A 13 -8.77 -0.31 -0.99
CA GLN A 13 -9.30 -1.24 0.00
C GLN A 13 -8.15 -1.72 0.88
N VAL A 14 -8.19 -1.36 2.16
CA VAL A 14 -7.22 -1.77 3.17
C VAL A 14 -7.90 -2.71 4.16
N ASP A 15 -7.40 -3.95 4.21
CA ASP A 15 -7.89 -4.98 5.13
C ASP A 15 -6.78 -5.39 6.11
N VAL A 16 -7.03 -5.30 7.41
CA VAL A 16 -6.14 -5.86 8.44
C VAL A 16 -6.34 -7.38 8.48
N LEU A 17 -5.31 -8.13 8.09
CA LEU A 17 -5.33 -9.59 8.06
C LEU A 17 -4.96 -10.20 9.41
N ALA A 18 -4.02 -9.57 10.12
CA ALA A 18 -3.56 -9.97 11.44
C ALA A 18 -2.97 -8.78 12.18
N GLN A 19 -3.13 -8.75 13.50
CA GLN A 19 -2.56 -7.72 14.35
C GLN A 19 -2.18 -8.29 15.71
N ALA A 20 -1.02 -7.88 16.20
CA ALA A 20 -0.54 -8.16 17.54
C ALA A 20 0.28 -6.98 18.07
N ALA A 21 0.81 -7.09 19.29
CA ALA A 21 1.69 -6.07 19.84
C ALA A 21 2.95 -5.93 18.95
N GLY A 22 3.12 -4.76 18.34
CA GLY A 22 4.28 -4.43 17.51
C GLY A 22 4.23 -4.95 16.06
N VAL A 23 3.11 -5.49 15.59
CA VAL A 23 2.97 -5.90 14.18
C VAL A 23 1.53 -5.74 13.69
N ARG A 24 1.38 -5.18 12.49
CA ARG A 24 0.13 -5.09 11.73
C ARG A 24 0.39 -5.61 10.32
N ILE A 25 -0.37 -6.61 9.88
CA ILE A 25 -0.30 -7.15 8.53
C ILE A 25 -1.56 -6.73 7.79
N GLU A 26 -1.36 -5.95 6.73
CA GLU A 26 -2.44 -5.40 5.91
C GLU A 26 -2.37 -5.96 4.49
N ARG A 27 -3.55 -6.12 3.89
CA ARG A 27 -3.71 -6.25 2.46
C ARG A 27 -4.22 -4.92 1.93
N ILE A 28 -3.50 -4.37 0.95
CA ILE A 28 -3.90 -3.17 0.23
C ILE A 28 -4.24 -3.56 -1.21
N VAL A 29 -5.41 -3.13 -1.68
CA VAL A 29 -5.84 -3.29 -3.08
C VAL A 29 -6.12 -1.92 -3.68
N SER A 30 -5.29 -1.57 -4.66
CA SER A 30 -5.39 -0.30 -5.40
C SER A 30 -5.77 -0.55 -6.86
N ARG A 31 -6.50 0.39 -7.47
CA ARG A 31 -6.86 0.41 -8.90
C ARG A 31 -6.35 1.68 -9.57
N GLY A 32 -5.06 1.95 -9.41
CA GLY A 32 -4.41 3.17 -9.91
C GLY A 32 -4.55 4.37 -8.97
N HIS A 33 -4.98 4.13 -7.73
CA HIS A 33 -4.90 5.12 -6.66
C HIS A 33 -3.45 5.52 -6.41
N GLY A 34 -3.29 6.72 -5.88
CA GLY A 34 -2.02 7.23 -5.40
C GLY A 34 -2.30 8.22 -4.27
N SER A 35 -1.27 8.51 -3.49
CA SER A 35 -1.35 9.50 -2.44
C SER A 35 -1.73 10.88 -2.99
N PRO A 36 -2.50 11.69 -2.25
CA PRO A 36 -2.81 13.06 -2.66
C PRO A 36 -1.54 13.90 -2.88
N GLU A 37 -1.65 14.95 -3.68
CA GLU A 37 -0.54 15.89 -3.90
C GLU A 37 -0.07 16.52 -2.57
N GLY A 38 1.24 16.50 -2.33
CA GLY A 38 1.85 17.05 -1.11
C GLY A 38 1.69 16.18 0.14
N PHE A 39 1.04 15.02 0.04
CA PHE A 39 0.91 14.08 1.15
C PHE A 39 2.13 13.15 1.25
N TRP A 40 2.62 12.94 2.47
CA TRP A 40 3.65 11.97 2.81
C TRP A 40 3.21 11.12 4.01
N TYR A 41 3.52 9.83 3.98
CA TYR A 41 3.34 8.97 5.14
C TYR A 41 4.50 9.21 6.11
N ASP A 42 4.18 9.66 7.32
CA ASP A 42 5.11 9.80 8.45
C ASP A 42 4.49 9.08 9.65
N GLN A 43 5.08 7.96 10.02
CA GLN A 43 4.54 7.07 11.05
C GLN A 43 5.66 6.52 11.94
N PRO A 44 5.37 6.25 13.22
CA PRO A 44 6.37 5.74 14.16
C PRO A 44 6.71 4.26 13.95
N GLU A 45 5.98 3.57 13.08
CA GLU A 45 6.11 2.14 12.80
C GLU A 45 7.03 1.93 11.59
N ASP A 46 7.91 0.93 11.65
CA ASP A 46 8.63 0.47 10.46
C ASP A 46 7.63 -0.22 9.50
N GLU A 47 7.69 0.13 8.22
CA GLU A 47 6.83 -0.46 7.19
C GLU A 47 7.63 -1.31 6.21
N TRP A 48 7.13 -2.50 5.92
CA TRP A 48 7.61 -3.33 4.83
C TRP A 48 6.47 -3.62 3.87
N VAL A 49 6.67 -3.28 2.60
CA VAL A 49 5.69 -3.46 1.53
C VAL A 49 6.21 -4.45 0.50
N CYS A 50 5.31 -5.31 0.01
CA CYS A 50 5.58 -6.20 -1.12
C CYS A 50 4.43 -6.16 -2.11
N LEU A 51 4.78 -6.06 -3.39
CA LEU A 51 3.82 -6.09 -4.48
C LEU A 51 3.56 -7.54 -4.89
N LEU A 52 2.30 -8.00 -4.73
CA LEU A 52 1.91 -9.36 -5.09
C LEU A 52 1.35 -9.48 -6.52
N ALA A 53 0.86 -8.40 -7.10
CA ALA A 53 0.35 -8.35 -8.48
C ALA A 53 0.32 -6.91 -9.00
N GLY A 54 0.58 -6.74 -10.30
CA GLY A 54 0.43 -5.45 -10.98
C GLY A 54 1.69 -4.59 -10.91
N ARG A 55 1.52 -3.29 -10.70
CA ARG A 55 2.60 -2.30 -10.69
C ARG A 55 2.31 -1.21 -9.66
N ALA A 56 3.36 -0.69 -9.04
CA ALA A 56 3.29 0.44 -8.13
C ALA A 56 4.59 1.27 -8.23
N THR A 57 4.55 2.51 -7.78
CA THR A 57 5.74 3.35 -7.59
C THR A 57 5.68 3.92 -6.18
N LEU A 58 6.77 3.74 -5.43
CA LEU A 58 6.96 4.40 -4.14
C LEU A 58 7.95 5.53 -4.34
N THR A 59 7.67 6.68 -3.76
CA THR A 59 8.60 7.82 -3.68
C THR A 59 9.02 8.00 -2.24
N PHE A 60 10.27 8.37 -2.03
CA PHE A 60 10.83 8.70 -0.71
C PHE A 60 11.12 10.19 -0.61
N GLU A 61 11.22 10.73 0.61
CA GLU A 61 11.36 12.18 0.85
C GLU A 61 12.60 12.79 0.18
N ASP A 62 13.65 12.01 -0.02
CA ASP A 62 14.88 12.42 -0.71
C ASP A 62 14.74 12.47 -2.24
N GLY A 63 13.56 12.14 -2.77
CA GLY A 63 13.24 12.11 -4.19
C GLY A 63 13.58 10.80 -4.89
N GLU A 64 14.09 9.79 -4.18
CA GLU A 64 14.23 8.45 -4.75
C GLU A 64 12.85 7.88 -5.12
N ALA A 65 12.79 7.18 -6.25
CA ALA A 65 11.59 6.50 -6.70
C ALA A 65 11.89 5.01 -6.97
N LEU A 66 11.13 4.15 -6.31
CA LEU A 66 11.19 2.70 -6.48
C LEU A 66 10.00 2.22 -7.29
N ALA A 67 10.26 1.74 -8.51
CA ALA A 67 9.26 1.10 -9.36
C ALA A 67 9.16 -0.40 -9.04
N LEU A 68 7.96 -0.88 -8.76
CA LEU A 68 7.66 -2.28 -8.47
C LEU A 68 6.81 -2.89 -9.59
N ALA A 69 7.10 -4.13 -9.96
CA ALA A 69 6.29 -4.93 -10.88
C ALA A 69 6.29 -6.41 -10.45
N ALA A 70 5.13 -7.04 -10.49
CA ALA A 70 4.90 -8.44 -10.11
C ALA A 70 4.22 -9.22 -11.23
#